data_AF-K9DSS4-F1
#
_entry.id   AF-K9DSS4-F1
#
_cell.length_a   1.000
_cell.length_b   1.000
_cell.length_c   1.000
_cell.angle_alpha   90.00
_cell.angle_beta   90.00
_cell.angle_gamma   90.00
#
_symmetry.space_group_name_H-M   'P 1'
#
loop_
_entity.id
_entity.type
_entity.pdbx_description
1 polymer ?
#
loop_
_entity_poly.entity_id
_entity_poly.type
_entity_poly.pdbx_seq_one_letter_code
_entity_poly.pdbx_strand_id
1 'polypeptide(L)'
;APVMPSAQPQRSPAVWKSRSATPPAADLTAMPLAASSPAARPAPPTELDATYAPVARHRITLAALALPRLSRYRETGAQALEVGLNAQLLPSAPGKDSVIRFAVDDADELHAITPAGRQRIAVPSQFAPLDNASIRLLAVQQQLAERYSALLVLPDGPSQPAASGTRLTFGRGMPSLGALRVLDTPQFVRQGDGAPAASADRLGLSRNAFSWEASSDGLRIARLSPTQALYHLDEQLALVAQIEAATQEQPYVIPPGHHLVAGHYVLRFDA
;
A
#
# COMPACT_ATOMS: atom_id res chain seq x y z
N ALA A 1 33.70 -54.09 -13.01
CA ALA A 1 32.85 -53.12 -13.74
C ALA A 1 31.60 -52.83 -12.91
N PRO A 2 31.37 -51.59 -12.45
CA PRO A 2 30.11 -51.24 -11.81
C PRO A 2 29.15 -50.59 -12.82
N VAL A 3 27.87 -50.97 -12.73
CA VAL A 3 26.76 -50.54 -13.58
C VAL A 3 26.24 -49.19 -13.10
N MET A 4 26.19 -48.20 -14.00
CA MET A 4 25.56 -46.90 -13.76
C MET A 4 24.04 -47.01 -13.90
N PRO A 5 23.22 -46.42 -13.01
CA PRO A 5 21.80 -46.23 -13.28
C PRO A 5 21.59 -45.00 -14.18
N SER A 6 20.89 -45.24 -15.28
CA SER A 6 20.48 -44.31 -16.32
C SER A 6 19.46 -43.27 -15.83
N ALA A 7 19.68 -42.02 -16.20
CA ALA A 7 18.79 -40.89 -15.92
C ALA A 7 17.49 -40.99 -16.73
N GLN A 8 16.35 -40.72 -16.06
CA GLN A 8 15.03 -40.63 -16.70
C GLN A 8 14.86 -39.32 -17.48
N PRO A 9 14.14 -39.33 -18.62
CA PRO A 9 13.96 -38.15 -19.45
C PRO A 9 12.98 -37.13 -18.85
N GLN A 10 13.40 -35.87 -18.80
CA GLN A 10 12.59 -34.72 -18.38
C GLN A 10 11.47 -34.45 -19.41
N ARG A 11 10.21 -34.40 -18.94
CA ARG A 11 9.06 -33.97 -19.73
C ARG A 11 9.01 -32.45 -19.78
N SER A 12 8.94 -31.89 -20.99
CA SER A 12 8.75 -30.47 -21.25
C SER A 12 7.36 -30.00 -20.81
N PRO A 13 7.20 -28.76 -20.31
CA PRO A 13 5.90 -28.25 -19.87
C PRO A 13 4.95 -27.98 -21.04
N ALA A 14 3.67 -28.30 -20.84
CA ALA A 14 2.61 -28.13 -21.81
C ALA A 14 2.24 -26.65 -22.01
N VAL A 15 2.34 -26.17 -23.25
CA VAL A 15 1.86 -24.86 -23.70
C VAL A 15 0.35 -24.95 -23.94
N TRP A 16 -0.47 -24.26 -23.13
CA TRP A 16 -1.92 -24.26 -23.32
C TRP A 16 -2.41 -22.97 -24.00
N LYS A 17 -3.14 -23.16 -25.10
CA LYS A 17 -3.71 -22.12 -25.97
C LYS A 17 -5.07 -21.62 -25.45
N SER A 18 -5.31 -20.33 -25.63
CA SER A 18 -6.54 -19.59 -25.33
C SER A 18 -7.76 -20.12 -26.10
N ARG A 19 -8.92 -20.18 -25.45
CA ARG A 19 -10.22 -20.27 -26.12
C ARG A 19 -11.11 -19.11 -25.71
N SER A 20 -11.49 -18.33 -26.73
CA SER A 20 -12.58 -17.37 -26.74
C SER A 20 -13.90 -18.09 -27.01
N ALA A 21 -14.95 -17.76 -26.25
CA ALA A 21 -16.33 -18.08 -26.59
C ALA A 21 -17.28 -17.00 -26.03
N THR A 22 -17.99 -16.39 -26.97
CA THR A 22 -19.02 -15.34 -26.91
C THR A 22 -20.31 -15.83 -26.23
N PRO A 23 -21.11 -14.96 -25.57
CA PRO A 23 -22.37 -15.35 -24.92
C PRO A 23 -23.58 -15.34 -25.87
N PRO A 24 -24.64 -16.12 -25.60
CA PRO A 24 -25.95 -15.89 -26.20
C PRO A 24 -26.84 -15.00 -25.32
N ALA A 25 -27.69 -14.25 -26.02
CA ALA A 25 -28.61 -13.24 -25.54
C ALA A 25 -30.07 -13.74 -25.53
N ALA A 26 -30.92 -12.89 -24.93
CA ALA A 26 -32.35 -12.64 -25.18
C ALA A 26 -33.40 -13.61 -24.61
N ASP A 27 -34.34 -13.01 -23.86
CA ASP A 27 -35.81 -13.07 -24.04
C ASP A 27 -36.42 -12.23 -22.89
N LEU A 28 -36.91 -10.99 -23.05
CA LEU A 28 -38.07 -10.50 -23.81
C LEU A 28 -39.34 -11.35 -23.68
N THR A 29 -40.17 -11.02 -22.69
CA THR A 29 -41.64 -11.05 -22.84
C THR A 29 -42.28 -10.00 -21.94
N ALA A 30 -43.14 -9.19 -22.54
CA ALA A 30 -43.86 -8.07 -21.94
C ALA A 30 -45.37 -8.26 -22.10
N MET A 31 -46.11 -7.43 -21.34
CA MET A 31 -47.51 -6.94 -21.56
C MET A 31 -48.66 -7.71 -20.87
N PRO A 32 -49.87 -7.13 -20.74
CA PRO A 32 -50.24 -5.98 -19.90
C PRO A 32 -51.63 -6.20 -19.20
N LEU A 33 -52.15 -5.23 -18.43
CA LEU A 33 -53.54 -4.71 -18.53
C LEU A 33 -53.88 -3.72 -17.40
N ALA A 34 -54.75 -2.78 -17.77
CA ALA A 34 -54.99 -1.48 -17.17
C ALA A 34 -56.16 -1.46 -16.16
N ALA A 35 -56.23 -0.41 -15.33
CA ALA A 35 -57.49 0.25 -14.98
C ALA A 35 -57.27 1.71 -14.52
N SER A 36 -58.26 2.53 -14.84
CA SER A 36 -58.29 3.98 -15.01
C SER A 36 -58.41 4.83 -13.73
N SER A 37 -58.04 6.12 -13.86
CA SER A 37 -58.06 7.20 -12.87
C SER A 37 -59.46 7.63 -12.34
N PRO A 38 -59.50 8.56 -11.37
CA PRO A 38 -59.89 9.93 -11.72
C PRO A 38 -59.04 11.05 -11.08
N ALA A 39 -59.24 12.26 -11.61
CA ALA A 39 -58.39 13.44 -11.56
C ALA A 39 -58.36 14.21 -10.23
N ALA A 40 -57.19 14.73 -9.88
CA ALA A 40 -57.04 15.94 -9.04
C ALA A 40 -55.75 16.70 -9.40
N ARG A 41 -55.95 17.85 -10.06
CA ARG A 41 -55.16 19.11 -10.10
C ARG A 41 -53.61 19.06 -10.08
N PRO A 42 -52.92 19.67 -11.07
CA PRO A 42 -51.45 19.74 -11.08
C PRO A 42 -50.96 20.76 -10.05
N ALA A 43 -50.23 20.28 -9.03
CA ALA A 43 -49.28 21.09 -8.28
C ALA A 43 -47.99 21.20 -9.12
N PRO A 44 -47.26 22.34 -9.07
CA PRO A 44 -46.03 22.50 -9.82
C PRO A 44 -45.02 21.39 -9.44
N PRO A 45 -44.21 20.91 -10.39
CA PRO A 45 -43.17 19.95 -10.07
C PRO A 45 -42.19 20.62 -9.11
N THR A 46 -42.22 20.22 -7.85
CA THR A 46 -41.05 20.34 -6.98
C THR A 46 -39.95 19.58 -7.72
N GLU A 47 -38.95 20.32 -8.20
CA GLU A 47 -37.69 19.79 -8.73
C GLU A 47 -37.11 18.80 -7.71
N LEU A 48 -37.45 17.53 -7.89
CA LEU A 48 -36.66 16.41 -7.39
C LEU A 48 -35.55 16.18 -8.39
N ASP A 49 -34.62 17.14 -8.46
CA ASP A 49 -33.35 16.95 -9.14
C ASP A 49 -32.20 17.40 -8.25
N ALA A 50 -32.19 16.87 -7.02
CA ALA A 50 -30.93 16.62 -6.36
C ALA A 50 -30.32 15.36 -7.00
N THR A 51 -29.84 15.51 -8.24
CA THR A 51 -28.86 14.59 -8.81
C THR A 51 -27.76 14.45 -7.77
N TYR A 52 -27.77 13.31 -7.07
CA TYR A 52 -26.72 12.92 -6.13
C TYR A 52 -25.50 12.63 -6.98
N ALA A 53 -24.82 13.69 -7.42
CA ALA A 53 -23.51 13.59 -8.01
C ALA A 53 -22.65 12.88 -6.95
N PRO A 54 -21.94 11.79 -7.30
CA PRO A 54 -21.01 11.21 -6.37
C PRO A 54 -20.01 12.30 -6.01
N VAL A 55 -20.11 12.83 -4.79
CA VAL A 55 -19.08 13.71 -4.23
C VAL A 55 -17.78 12.96 -4.40
N ALA A 56 -16.84 13.52 -5.16
CA ALA A 56 -15.51 12.96 -5.37
C ALA A 56 -14.97 12.51 -4.02
N ARG A 57 -14.92 11.18 -3.82
CA ARG A 57 -14.54 10.62 -2.52
C ARG A 57 -13.04 10.53 -2.56
N HIS A 58 -12.37 11.62 -2.19
CA HIS A 58 -10.93 11.55 -2.02
C HIS A 58 -10.58 10.43 -1.04
N ARG A 59 -9.52 9.71 -1.34
CA ARG A 59 -9.02 8.60 -0.52
C ARG A 59 -7.53 8.72 -0.33
N ILE A 60 -7.08 8.10 0.74
CA ILE A 60 -5.68 7.79 0.93
C ILE A 60 -5.55 6.29 1.00
N THR A 61 -4.62 5.77 0.22
CA THR A 61 -4.33 4.34 0.13
C THR A 61 -2.88 4.10 0.52
N LEU A 62 -2.60 3.07 1.34
CA LEU A 62 -1.25 2.59 1.55
C LEU A 62 -0.78 1.83 0.30
N ALA A 63 -0.06 2.49 -0.60
CA ALA A 63 0.32 1.91 -1.89
C ALA A 63 1.58 1.03 -1.82
N ALA A 64 2.49 1.33 -0.88
CA ALA A 64 3.70 0.55 -0.68
C ALA A 64 4.22 0.68 0.75
N LEU A 65 5.10 -0.23 1.14
CA LEU A 65 5.93 -0.14 2.32
C LEU A 65 7.35 0.24 1.91
N ALA A 66 7.88 1.31 2.50
CA ALA A 66 9.28 1.69 2.36
C ALA A 66 10.11 0.89 3.36
N LEU A 67 10.83 -0.14 2.87
CA LEU A 67 11.62 -1.02 3.72
C LEU A 67 12.86 -0.27 4.21
N PRO A 68 13.03 -0.06 5.53
CA PRO A 68 14.10 0.77 6.06
C PRO A 68 15.47 0.10 5.94
N ARG A 69 16.51 0.92 5.91
CA ARG A 69 17.86 0.49 6.28
C ARG A 69 17.97 0.38 7.79
N LEU A 70 17.96 -0.85 8.32
CA LEU A 70 18.06 -1.09 9.75
C LEU A 70 19.42 -0.73 10.33
N SER A 71 20.46 -0.66 9.51
CA SER A 71 21.78 -0.16 9.91
C SER A 71 21.71 1.23 10.54
N ARG A 72 20.73 2.06 10.18
CA ARG A 72 20.48 3.39 10.77
C ARG A 72 19.90 3.34 12.18
N TYR A 73 19.38 2.19 12.59
CA TYR A 73 18.66 2.00 13.85
C TYR A 73 19.37 1.01 14.78
N ARG A 74 20.66 0.73 14.56
CA ARG A 74 21.44 -0.22 15.37
C ARG A 74 21.37 0.06 16.87
N GLU A 75 21.36 1.33 17.25
CA GLU A 75 21.26 1.76 18.66
C GLU A 75 19.93 1.35 19.32
N THR A 76 18.90 1.05 18.53
CA THR A 76 17.60 0.59 19.04
C THR A 76 17.57 -0.90 19.39
N GLY A 77 18.58 -1.68 18.96
CA GLY A 77 18.60 -3.14 19.10
C GLY A 77 17.82 -3.89 18.02
N ALA A 78 17.24 -3.22 17.02
CA ALA A 78 16.52 -3.86 15.93
C ALA A 78 17.46 -4.69 15.04
N GLN A 79 17.19 -5.99 14.92
CA GLN A 79 17.99 -6.95 14.15
C GLN A 79 17.35 -7.34 12.82
N ALA A 80 16.02 -7.31 12.75
CA ALA A 80 15.30 -7.55 11.50
C ALA A 80 13.94 -6.87 11.54
N LEU A 81 13.46 -6.44 10.38
CA LEU A 81 12.08 -6.05 10.15
C LEU A 81 11.52 -7.01 9.11
N GLU A 82 10.47 -7.74 9.48
CA GLU A 82 9.85 -8.77 8.65
C GLU A 82 8.37 -8.48 8.48
N VAL A 83 7.91 -8.44 7.23
CA VAL A 83 6.53 -8.20 6.84
C VAL A 83 6.02 -9.45 6.12
N GLY A 84 4.95 -10.04 6.63
CA GLY A 84 4.21 -11.08 5.93
C GLY A 84 3.12 -10.48 5.04
N LEU A 85 2.79 -11.17 3.96
CA LEU A 85 1.60 -10.90 3.16
C LEU A 85 0.67 -12.11 3.27
N ASN A 86 -0.60 -11.87 3.61
CA ASN A 86 -1.61 -12.92 3.71
C ASN A 86 -2.15 -13.36 2.33
N ALA A 87 -3.16 -14.22 2.31
CA ALA A 87 -3.78 -14.69 1.05
C ALA A 87 -4.47 -13.59 0.22
N GLN A 88 -4.73 -12.42 0.82
CA GLN A 88 -5.24 -11.22 0.15
C GLN A 88 -4.11 -10.25 -0.24
N LEU A 89 -2.85 -10.65 -0.04
CA LEU A 89 -1.65 -9.83 -0.23
C LEU A 89 -1.63 -8.55 0.60
N LEU A 90 -2.35 -8.54 1.71
CA LEU A 90 -2.32 -7.45 2.69
C LEU A 90 -1.17 -7.68 3.68
N PRO A 91 -0.48 -6.60 4.12
CA PRO A 91 0.51 -6.68 5.19
C PRO A 91 -0.09 -7.28 6.46
N SER A 92 0.60 -8.28 7.01
CA SER A 92 0.27 -8.95 8.26
C SER A 92 1.55 -9.27 9.03
N ALA A 93 1.42 -9.46 10.34
CA ALA A 93 2.53 -9.95 11.15
C ALA A 93 3.10 -11.24 10.53
N PRO A 94 4.43 -11.44 10.57
CA PRO A 94 5.05 -12.63 10.01
C PRO A 94 4.55 -13.88 10.74
N GLY A 95 4.08 -14.88 9.97
CA GLY A 95 3.51 -16.08 10.56
C GLY A 95 3.15 -17.15 9.54
N LYS A 96 2.47 -18.20 10.01
CA LYS A 96 2.06 -19.36 9.18
C LYS A 96 1.06 -19.00 8.08
N ASP A 97 0.29 -17.93 8.30
CA ASP A 97 -0.74 -17.47 7.36
C ASP A 97 -0.19 -16.58 6.24
N SER A 98 1.12 -16.30 6.25
CA SER A 98 1.78 -15.53 5.20
C SER A 98 2.06 -16.40 3.98
N VAL A 99 1.56 -16.00 2.80
CA VAL A 99 1.88 -16.67 1.52
C VAL A 99 3.30 -16.38 1.06
N ILE A 100 3.82 -15.21 1.42
CA ILE A 100 5.22 -14.81 1.27
C ILE A 100 5.55 -13.79 2.36
N ARG A 101 6.81 -13.73 2.78
CA ARG A 101 7.30 -12.72 3.71
C ARG A 101 8.54 -12.03 3.14
N PHE A 102 8.73 -10.78 3.48
CA PHE A 102 9.90 -9.99 3.13
C PHE A 102 10.59 -9.51 4.40
N ALA A 103 11.90 -9.64 4.46
CA ALA A 103 12.69 -9.16 5.58
C ALA A 103 13.82 -8.25 5.13
N VAL A 104 14.12 -7.25 5.95
CA VAL A 104 15.40 -6.53 5.96
C VAL A 104 16.11 -6.82 7.28
N ASP A 105 17.39 -7.15 7.21
CA ASP A 105 18.23 -7.38 8.40
C ASP A 105 19.10 -6.15 8.76
N ASP A 106 19.86 -6.27 9.83
CA ASP A 106 20.76 -5.23 10.37
C ASP A 106 22.00 -4.93 9.50
N ALA A 107 22.22 -5.74 8.46
CA ALA A 107 23.16 -5.51 7.37
C ALA A 107 22.50 -4.85 6.15
N ASP A 108 21.23 -4.45 6.26
CA ASP A 108 20.38 -3.91 5.19
C ASP A 108 20.14 -4.89 4.03
N GLU A 109 20.37 -6.20 4.22
CA GLU A 109 20.12 -7.19 3.19
C GLU A 109 18.63 -7.55 3.11
N LEU A 110 18.13 -7.68 1.89
CA LEU A 110 16.74 -8.04 1.62
C LEU A 110 16.60 -9.54 1.43
N HIS A 111 15.56 -10.11 2.03
CA HIS A 111 15.24 -11.53 1.94
C HIS A 111 13.78 -11.73 1.58
N ALA A 112 13.51 -12.67 0.68
CA ALA A 112 12.19 -13.28 0.52
C ALA A 112 12.15 -14.58 1.33
N ILE A 113 11.03 -14.83 1.98
CA ILE A 113 10.81 -16.04 2.77
C ILE A 113 9.51 -16.69 2.28
N THR A 114 9.64 -17.91 1.77
CA THR A 114 8.56 -18.73 1.23
C THR A 114 8.53 -20.08 1.95
N PRO A 115 7.55 -20.97 1.67
CA PRO A 115 7.61 -22.35 2.19
C PRO A 115 8.88 -23.11 1.79
N ALA A 116 9.53 -22.74 0.67
CA ALA A 116 10.79 -23.34 0.23
C ALA A 116 12.01 -22.88 1.04
N GLY A 117 11.85 -21.83 1.86
CA GLY A 117 12.90 -21.30 2.73
C GLY A 117 13.11 -19.80 2.58
N ARG A 118 14.21 -19.32 3.20
CA ARG A 118 14.66 -17.94 3.15
C ARG A 118 15.75 -17.78 2.10
N GLN A 119 15.61 -16.78 1.25
CA GLN A 119 16.56 -16.47 0.19
C GLN A 119 16.84 -14.97 0.16
N ARG A 120 18.12 -14.61 0.04
CA ARG A 120 18.53 -13.23 -0.24
C ARG A 120 18.08 -12.82 -1.65
N ILE A 121 17.53 -11.63 -1.79
CA ILE A 121 16.98 -11.10 -3.05
C ILE A 121 17.62 -9.77 -3.42
N ALA A 122 17.64 -9.48 -4.72
CA ALA A 122 18.02 -8.18 -5.26
C ALA A 122 16.78 -7.35 -5.63
N VAL A 123 16.98 -6.04 -5.82
CA VAL A 123 15.97 -5.12 -6.33
C VAL A 123 16.41 -4.51 -7.67
N PRO A 124 15.50 -4.28 -8.62
CA PRO A 124 14.08 -4.62 -8.56
C PRO A 124 13.82 -6.12 -8.68
N SER A 125 12.70 -6.59 -8.14
CA SER A 125 12.23 -7.97 -8.27
C SER A 125 10.70 -8.07 -8.22
N GLN A 126 10.16 -9.19 -8.70
CA GLN A 126 8.73 -9.46 -8.74
C GLN A 126 8.46 -10.90 -8.29
N PHE A 127 7.38 -11.07 -7.53
CA PHE A 127 6.96 -12.35 -6.98
C PHE A 127 5.47 -12.57 -7.30
N ALA A 128 5.10 -13.79 -7.69
CA ALA A 128 3.71 -14.17 -7.95
C ALA A 128 3.34 -15.35 -7.04
N PRO A 129 3.07 -15.11 -5.74
CA PRO A 129 2.70 -16.19 -4.82
C PRO A 129 1.28 -16.72 -5.08
N LEU A 130 0.48 -16.03 -5.90
CA LEU A 130 -0.89 -16.37 -6.28
C LEU A 130 -1.03 -16.22 -7.79
N ASP A 131 -1.87 -17.04 -8.43
CA ASP A 131 -1.95 -17.15 -9.91
C ASP A 131 -2.28 -15.84 -10.64
N ASN A 132 -3.00 -14.92 -9.98
CA ASN A 132 -3.50 -13.69 -10.59
C ASN A 132 -2.97 -12.41 -9.94
N ALA A 133 -1.95 -12.50 -9.09
CA ALA A 133 -1.45 -11.34 -8.39
C ALA A 133 0.06 -11.38 -8.24
N SER A 134 0.69 -10.22 -8.47
CA SER A 134 2.12 -10.06 -8.34
C SER A 134 2.48 -8.96 -7.36
N ILE A 135 3.48 -9.22 -6.54
CA ILE A 135 4.09 -8.27 -5.64
C ILE A 135 5.36 -7.76 -6.31
N ARG A 136 5.57 -6.46 -6.30
CA ARG A 136 6.77 -5.83 -6.83
C ARG A 136 7.61 -5.27 -5.70
N LEU A 137 8.91 -5.50 -5.78
CA LEU A 137 9.90 -4.88 -4.93
C LEU A 137 10.75 -3.95 -5.81
N LEU A 138 10.66 -2.65 -5.57
CA LEU A 138 11.33 -1.64 -6.40
C LEU A 138 12.61 -1.18 -5.74
N ALA A 139 13.62 -0.89 -6.56
CA ALA A 139 14.78 -0.15 -6.12
C ALA A 139 14.38 1.30 -5.78
N VAL A 140 15.03 1.87 -4.77
CA VAL A 140 14.84 3.27 -4.37
C VAL A 140 15.86 4.17 -5.05
N GLN A 141 15.44 5.39 -5.38
CA GLN A 141 16.31 6.42 -5.96
C GLN A 141 17.23 7.02 -4.90
N GLN A 142 18.34 7.66 -5.30
CA GLN A 142 19.46 7.96 -4.39
C GLN A 142 19.07 8.69 -3.08
N GLN A 143 18.20 9.70 -3.13
CA GLN A 143 17.80 10.41 -1.90
C GLN A 143 16.98 9.52 -0.94
N LEU A 144 16.15 8.60 -1.45
CA LEU A 144 15.47 7.59 -0.64
C LEU A 144 16.43 6.50 -0.17
N ALA A 145 17.43 6.16 -1.00
CA ALA A 145 18.39 5.09 -0.74
C ALA A 145 19.24 5.33 0.50
N GLU A 146 19.34 6.57 0.99
CA GLU A 146 19.95 6.85 2.29
C GLU A 146 19.18 6.23 3.46
N ARG A 147 17.85 6.06 3.33
CA ARG A 147 16.95 5.64 4.43
C ARG A 147 16.32 4.28 4.20
N TYR A 148 16.14 3.89 2.94
CA TYR A 148 15.38 2.72 2.56
C TYR A 148 16.23 1.78 1.70
N SER A 149 15.96 0.49 1.82
CA SER A 149 16.56 -0.55 0.98
C SER A 149 15.71 -0.82 -0.27
N ALA A 150 14.39 -0.68 -0.17
CA ALA A 150 13.44 -0.96 -1.26
C ALA A 150 12.04 -0.38 -0.99
N LEU A 151 11.19 -0.36 -2.02
CA LEU A 151 9.74 -0.18 -1.89
C LEU A 151 9.02 -1.50 -2.18
N LEU A 152 8.29 -2.03 -1.20
CA LEU A 152 7.41 -3.18 -1.36
C LEU A 152 6.03 -2.69 -1.78
N VAL A 153 5.69 -2.82 -3.07
CA VAL A 153 4.43 -2.35 -3.64
C VAL A 153 3.30 -3.31 -3.28
N LEU A 154 2.22 -2.75 -2.72
CA LEU A 154 1.02 -3.48 -2.35
C LEU A 154 0.04 -3.45 -3.53
N PRO A 155 -0.48 -4.60 -4.00
CA PRO A 155 -1.48 -4.63 -5.06
C PRO A 155 -2.76 -3.89 -4.68
N ASP A 156 -3.30 -4.20 -3.48
CA ASP A 156 -4.53 -3.61 -2.94
C ASP A 156 -4.32 -3.24 -1.47
N GLY A 157 -3.79 -2.05 -1.22
CA GLY A 157 -3.50 -1.60 0.14
C GLY A 157 -4.73 -1.11 0.93
N PRO A 158 -4.65 -1.09 2.28
CA PRO A 158 -5.66 -0.44 3.10
C PRO A 158 -5.87 1.03 2.69
N SER A 159 -7.11 1.47 2.68
CA SER A 159 -7.45 2.84 2.31
C SER A 159 -8.48 3.47 3.25
N GLN A 160 -8.38 4.78 3.43
CA GLN A 160 -9.28 5.58 4.26
C GLN A 160 -9.85 6.76 3.46
N PRO A 161 -11.11 7.18 3.73
CA PRO A 161 -11.65 8.41 3.18
C PRO A 161 -10.84 9.63 3.64
N ALA A 162 -10.64 10.59 2.74
CA ALA A 162 -9.99 11.86 3.04
C ALA A 162 -10.99 13.01 2.81
N ALA A 163 -11.82 13.31 3.81
CA ALA A 163 -12.83 14.35 3.68
C ALA A 163 -12.18 15.72 3.38
N SER A 164 -12.64 16.39 2.31
CA SER A 164 -12.17 17.73 1.94
C SER A 164 -12.40 18.71 3.09
N GLY A 165 -11.47 19.65 3.29
CA GLY A 165 -11.55 20.67 4.35
C GLY A 165 -11.37 20.14 5.77
N THR A 166 -11.15 18.83 5.97
CA THR A 166 -10.78 18.27 7.27
C THR A 166 -9.28 18.08 7.34
N ARG A 167 -8.62 18.81 8.25
CA ARG A 167 -7.21 18.61 8.54
C ARG A 167 -7.03 17.48 9.55
N LEU A 168 -6.18 16.52 9.21
CA LEU A 168 -5.84 15.39 10.05
C LEU A 168 -4.32 15.28 10.20
N THR A 169 -3.87 14.67 11.29
CA THR A 169 -2.44 14.45 11.56
C THR A 169 -2.11 12.97 11.36
N PHE A 170 -1.00 12.71 10.67
CA PHE A 170 -0.42 11.38 10.53
C PHE A 170 0.82 11.23 11.41
N GLY A 171 0.98 10.04 11.98
CA GLY A 171 2.12 9.63 12.79
C GLY A 171 1.72 8.60 13.82
N ARG A 172 2.66 7.76 14.23
CA ARG A 172 3.03 7.69 15.64
C ARG A 172 1.94 7.70 16.71
N GLY A 173 1.56 8.92 17.09
CA GLY A 173 0.67 9.22 18.20
C GLY A 173 -0.80 9.33 17.80
N MET A 174 -1.16 9.00 16.55
CA MET A 174 -2.51 9.17 15.99
C MET A 174 -3.15 7.81 15.73
N PRO A 175 -4.03 7.32 16.63
CA PRO A 175 -4.72 6.04 16.45
C PRO A 175 -5.78 6.06 15.34
N SER A 176 -6.34 7.23 15.03
CA SER A 176 -7.41 7.39 14.03
C SER A 176 -7.00 6.96 12.61
N LEU A 177 -5.70 7.04 12.30
CA LEU A 177 -5.11 6.60 11.03
C LEU A 177 -4.38 5.25 11.17
N GLY A 178 -4.70 4.47 12.22
CA GLY A 178 -4.08 3.19 12.52
C GLY A 178 -4.25 2.14 11.42
N ALA A 179 -5.34 2.20 10.63
CA ALA A 179 -5.56 1.26 9.52
C ALA A 179 -4.53 1.42 8.39
N LEU A 180 -3.93 2.60 8.23
CA LEU A 180 -2.83 2.83 7.29
C LEU A 180 -1.47 2.45 7.90
N ARG A 181 -1.37 2.41 9.23
CA ARG A 181 -0.14 2.13 9.98
C ARG A 181 -0.01 0.65 10.32
N VAL A 182 0.01 -0.17 9.28
CA VAL A 182 -0.02 -1.65 9.37
C VAL A 182 1.15 -2.28 10.13
N LEU A 183 2.23 -1.53 10.39
CA LEU A 183 3.42 -2.00 11.10
C LEU A 183 3.49 -1.53 12.56
N ASP A 184 2.42 -0.94 13.10
CA ASP A 184 2.36 -0.45 14.49
C ASP A 184 2.15 -1.54 15.54
N THR A 185 2.82 -2.68 15.36
CA THR A 185 2.84 -3.76 16.36
C THR A 185 4.25 -4.34 16.47
N PRO A 186 4.64 -4.90 17.62
CA PRO A 186 6.02 -5.36 17.84
C PRO A 186 6.39 -6.61 17.02
N GLN A 187 5.42 -7.39 16.51
CA GLN A 187 5.69 -8.64 15.78
C GLN A 187 6.47 -8.45 14.48
N PHE A 188 6.47 -7.24 13.91
CA PHE A 188 7.20 -6.92 12.69
C PHE A 188 8.69 -6.68 12.92
N VAL A 189 9.14 -6.46 14.16
CA VAL A 189 10.54 -6.14 14.46
C VAL A 189 11.11 -7.18 15.40
N ARG A 190 12.12 -7.90 14.93
CA ARG A 190 12.95 -8.74 15.80
C ARG A 190 13.97 -7.85 16.49
N GLN A 191 13.91 -7.83 17.82
CA GLN A 191 14.87 -7.16 18.68
C GLN A 191 15.97 -8.12 19.12
N GLY A 192 17.17 -7.60 19.35
CA GLY A 192 18.24 -8.35 20.00
C GLY A 192 17.98 -8.60 21.49
N ASP A 193 18.75 -9.51 22.07
CA ASP A 193 18.61 -9.88 23.47
C ASP A 193 18.75 -8.65 24.40
N GLY A 194 17.80 -8.51 25.32
CA GLY A 194 17.78 -7.41 26.30
C GLY A 194 17.22 -6.07 25.78
N ALA A 195 16.94 -5.93 24.48
CA ALA A 195 16.29 -4.74 23.94
C ALA A 195 14.75 -4.80 24.14
N PRO A 196 14.11 -3.67 24.49
CA PRO A 196 12.66 -3.65 24.67
C PRO A 196 11.94 -3.86 23.34
N ALA A 197 10.85 -4.64 23.36
CA ALA A 197 9.99 -4.80 22.19
C ALA A 197 9.45 -3.43 21.71
N ALA A 198 9.61 -3.15 20.42
CA ALA A 198 9.18 -1.91 19.80
C ALA A 198 8.55 -2.19 18.44
N SER A 199 7.48 -1.47 18.10
CA SER A 199 6.89 -1.52 16.75
C SER A 199 7.80 -0.84 15.72
N ALA A 200 7.63 -1.20 14.44
CA ALA A 200 8.39 -0.58 13.36
C ALA A 200 8.22 0.93 13.34
N ASP A 201 7.03 1.43 13.69
CA ASP A 201 6.74 2.87 13.76
C ASP A 201 7.70 3.65 14.67
N ARG A 202 8.25 3.02 15.71
CA ARG A 202 9.25 3.67 16.57
C ARG A 202 10.61 3.86 15.90
N LEU A 203 10.91 3.09 14.84
CA LEU A 203 12.16 3.20 14.10
C LEU A 203 12.13 4.40 13.15
N GLY A 204 11.01 4.68 12.47
CA GLY A 204 11.00 5.62 11.35
C GLY A 204 9.92 6.71 11.36
N LEU A 205 8.97 6.68 12.30
CA LEU A 205 7.81 7.55 12.27
C LEU A 205 7.71 8.42 13.53
N SER A 206 7.69 9.74 13.33
CA SER A 206 7.49 10.72 14.40
C SER A 206 6.08 10.60 15.01
N ARG A 207 5.95 11.02 16.28
CA ARG A 207 4.65 11.06 16.97
C ARG A 207 3.61 11.86 16.19
N ASN A 208 4.00 13.06 15.78
CA ASN A 208 3.26 13.95 14.89
C ASN A 208 4.16 14.20 13.68
N ALA A 209 4.01 13.41 12.62
CA ALA A 209 4.92 13.44 11.48
C ALA A 209 4.58 14.63 10.56
N PHE A 210 3.34 14.66 10.08
CA PHE A 210 2.81 15.71 9.22
C PHE A 210 1.30 15.82 9.41
N SER A 211 0.73 16.92 8.97
CA SER A 211 -0.71 17.06 8.77
C SER A 211 -1.04 17.08 7.29
N TRP A 212 -2.24 16.64 6.96
CA TRP A 212 -2.75 16.66 5.61
C TRP A 212 -4.18 17.21 5.55
N GLU A 213 -4.57 17.67 4.37
CA GLU A 213 -5.92 18.15 4.09
C GLU A 213 -6.20 17.92 2.61
N ALA A 214 -7.27 17.17 2.31
CA ALA A 214 -7.68 16.95 0.94
C ALA A 214 -8.34 18.22 0.38
N SER A 215 -8.00 18.56 -0.86
CA SER A 215 -8.54 19.70 -1.60
C SER A 215 -8.73 19.35 -3.07
N SER A 216 -9.40 20.22 -3.83
CA SER A 216 -9.56 20.08 -5.28
C SER A 216 -8.23 19.97 -6.03
N ASP A 217 -7.19 20.64 -5.52
CA ASP A 217 -5.90 20.77 -6.22
C ASP A 217 -4.93 19.64 -5.84
N GLY A 218 -5.28 18.83 -4.85
CA GLY A 218 -4.41 17.80 -4.30
C GLY A 218 -4.52 17.66 -2.78
N LEU A 219 -3.59 16.87 -2.25
CA LEU A 219 -3.39 16.68 -0.83
C LEU A 219 -2.39 17.71 -0.31
N ARG A 220 -2.87 18.65 0.51
CA ARG A 220 -2.05 19.70 1.14
C ARG A 220 -1.34 19.12 2.35
N ILE A 221 -0.02 19.18 2.37
CA ILE A 221 0.86 18.62 3.40
C ILE A 221 1.56 19.76 4.16
N ALA A 222 1.53 19.69 5.48
CA ALA A 222 2.35 20.54 6.35
C ALA A 222 3.15 19.67 7.32
N ARG A 223 4.44 19.96 7.45
CA ARG A 223 5.33 19.24 8.38
C ARG A 223 4.99 19.61 9.82
N LEU A 224 4.93 18.61 10.68
CA LEU A 224 4.75 18.81 12.13
C LEU A 224 5.99 18.40 12.94
N SER A 225 6.89 17.62 12.34
CA SER A 225 8.16 17.22 12.94
C SER A 225 9.34 17.61 12.04
N PRO A 226 10.34 18.34 12.58
CA PRO A 226 11.52 18.71 11.81
C PRO A 226 12.43 17.51 11.50
N THR A 227 12.35 16.44 12.29
CA THR A 227 13.14 15.21 12.12
C THR A 227 12.47 14.19 11.22
N GLN A 228 11.17 14.34 10.92
CA GLN A 228 10.47 13.48 9.98
C GLN A 228 10.91 13.82 8.55
N ALA A 229 11.57 12.87 7.89
CA ALA A 229 11.77 12.93 6.44
C ALA A 229 10.46 12.64 5.73
N LEU A 230 10.16 13.44 4.71
CA LEU A 230 8.99 13.32 3.84
C LEU A 230 9.45 13.39 2.38
N TYR A 231 8.95 12.49 1.55
CA TYR A 231 9.27 12.45 0.12
C TYR A 231 7.98 12.41 -0.70
N HIS A 232 7.96 13.14 -1.80
CA HIS A 232 6.91 13.08 -2.81
C HIS A 232 7.38 12.16 -3.94
N LEU A 233 6.59 11.14 -4.26
CA LEU A 233 6.78 10.30 -5.44
C LEU A 233 5.64 10.50 -6.44
N ASP A 234 5.91 10.33 -7.72
CA ASP A 234 4.88 10.36 -8.76
C ASP A 234 4.03 9.07 -8.78
N GLU A 235 3.12 8.97 -9.74
CA GLU A 235 2.25 7.80 -9.93
C GLU A 235 3.01 6.50 -10.24
N GLN A 236 4.25 6.57 -10.76
CA GLN A 236 5.13 5.43 -10.98
C GLN A 236 6.09 5.15 -9.80
N LEU A 237 5.91 5.83 -8.67
CA LEU A 237 6.79 5.76 -7.49
C LEU A 237 8.20 6.31 -7.75
N ALA A 238 8.38 7.18 -8.74
CA ALA A 238 9.62 7.90 -8.95
C ALA A 238 9.71 9.13 -8.05
N LEU A 239 10.90 9.47 -7.55
CA LEU A 239 11.08 10.61 -6.67
C LEU A 239 10.85 11.93 -7.43
N VAL A 240 9.94 12.73 -6.90
CA VAL A 240 9.68 14.10 -7.38
C VAL A 240 10.43 15.11 -6.52
N ALA A 241 10.32 15.01 -5.19
CA ALA A 241 10.98 15.93 -4.27
C ALA A 241 11.11 15.37 -2.85
N GLN A 242 12.11 15.85 -2.12
CA GLN A 242 12.10 15.84 -0.66
C GLN A 242 11.33 17.07 -0.15
N ILE A 243 10.39 16.88 0.77
CA ILE A 243 9.54 17.97 1.29
C ILE A 243 10.23 18.57 2.51
N GLU A 244 10.92 19.70 2.35
CA GLU A 244 11.79 20.27 3.39
C GLU A 244 11.12 21.34 4.27
N ALA A 245 10.38 22.26 3.67
CA ALA A 245 9.93 23.49 4.33
C ALA A 245 8.40 23.69 4.39
N ALA A 246 7.60 22.64 4.14
CA ALA A 246 6.15 22.77 4.09
C ALA A 246 5.54 23.12 5.46
N THR A 247 4.89 24.27 5.58
CA THR A 247 4.19 24.73 6.80
C THR A 247 2.68 24.72 6.61
N GLN A 248 1.92 25.10 7.64
CA GLN A 248 0.46 25.19 7.51
C GLN A 248 0.01 26.35 6.62
N GLU A 249 0.75 27.46 6.66
CA GLU A 249 0.52 28.68 5.86
C GLU A 249 1.01 28.49 4.42
N GLN A 250 2.07 27.69 4.25
CA GLN A 250 2.66 27.35 2.95
C GLN A 250 2.76 25.83 2.80
N PRO A 251 1.62 25.14 2.59
CA PRO A 251 1.60 23.69 2.46
C PRO A 251 2.20 23.25 1.13
N TYR A 252 2.82 22.07 1.14
CA TYR A 252 3.21 21.38 -0.09
C TYR A 252 2.03 20.61 -0.64
N VAL A 253 1.80 20.66 -1.96
CA VAL A 253 0.65 19.97 -2.58
C VAL A 253 1.12 18.72 -3.31
N ILE A 254 0.51 17.59 -2.97
CA ILE A 254 0.69 16.32 -3.69
C ILE A 254 -0.50 16.14 -4.63
N PRO A 255 -0.28 16.02 -5.96
CA PRO A 255 -1.35 15.81 -6.92
C PRO A 255 -2.11 14.50 -6.70
N PRO A 256 -3.35 14.37 -7.21
CA PRO A 256 -4.01 13.07 -7.32
C PRO A 256 -3.16 12.05 -8.09
N GLY A 257 -3.18 10.79 -7.66
CA GLY A 257 -2.37 9.69 -8.20
C GLY A 257 -0.93 9.63 -7.65
N HIS A 258 -0.44 10.70 -7.04
CA HIS A 258 0.91 10.77 -6.49
C HIS A 258 0.99 10.28 -5.03
N HIS A 259 2.21 10.13 -4.54
CA HIS A 259 2.50 9.47 -3.27
C HIS A 259 3.31 10.34 -2.31
N LEU A 260 3.04 10.15 -1.02
CA LEU A 260 3.83 10.66 0.11
C LEU A 260 4.53 9.50 0.81
N VAL A 261 5.84 9.58 0.99
CA VAL A 261 6.59 8.67 1.87
C VAL A 261 6.78 9.32 3.23
N ALA A 262 6.35 8.63 4.30
CA ALA A 262 6.55 9.05 5.68
C ALA A 262 6.84 7.84 6.58
N GLY A 263 8.05 7.76 7.13
CA GLY A 263 8.48 6.58 7.87
C GLY A 263 8.51 5.36 6.94
N HIS A 264 7.80 4.29 7.29
CA HIS A 264 7.74 3.06 6.48
C HIS A 264 6.60 3.04 5.47
N TYR A 265 5.83 4.12 5.38
CA TYR A 265 4.55 4.14 4.67
C TYR A 265 4.64 4.99 3.42
N VAL A 266 4.20 4.44 2.29
CA VAL A 266 4.00 5.16 1.03
C VAL A 266 2.50 5.30 0.81
N LEU A 267 2.00 6.52 0.98
CA LEU A 267 0.60 6.87 0.97
C LEU A 267 0.25 7.52 -0.37
N ARG A 268 -0.67 6.93 -1.13
CA ARG A 268 -1.18 7.48 -2.37
C ARG A 268 -2.41 8.34 -2.10
N PHE A 269 -2.51 9.49 -2.75
CA PHE A 269 -3.72 10.29 -2.78
C PHE A 269 -4.54 9.99 -4.03
N ASP A 270 -5.80 9.63 -3.85
CA ASP A 270 -6.76 9.44 -4.93
C ASP A 270 -7.85 10.51 -4.78
N ALA A 271 -8.22 11.18 -5.87
CA ALA A 271 -9.23 12.24 -5.86
C ALA A 271 -10.52 11.82 -6.58
#